data_AF-A0A928FUP8-F1
#
_entry.id   AF-A0A928FUP8-F1
#
_cell.length_a   1.000
_cell.length_b   1.000
_cell.length_c   1.000
_cell.angle_alpha   90.00
_cell.angle_beta   90.00
_cell.angle_gamma   90.00
#
_symmetry.space_group_name_H-M   'P 1'
#
loop_
_entity.id
_entity.type
_entity.pdbx_description
1 polymer ?
#
loop_
_entity_poly.entity_id
_entity_poly.type
_entity_poly.pdbx_seq_one_letter_code
_entity_poly.pdbx_strand_id
1 'polypeptide(L)'
;MRRFLGVVVALFALSFGVSAQTPNNDTILANITNVDSPLYYPNLMLRYMAGDEMTAEEYHHLYYGYAYQPSYKPLETNDAMNRVQNIMARLQIDTPSVSDIDELIAACIAAMEHDPFSPTLLNILVYAYGTAGDKVREAAYARHLAGVLRCIEQSGDGLKERTPMHITMFSHGLDYMASKGIKYLKGRIISRTVEFVPFDFPRKRVKGYYFDYSRIYWNKPENYTFKRERTWQFNNLKPREYK
;
A
#
# COMPACT_ATOMS: atom_id res chain seq x y z
N MET A 1 -11.91 21.16 -32.96
CA MET A 1 -11.78 19.79 -32.40
C MET A 1 -10.34 19.34 -32.52
N ARG A 2 -9.51 19.54 -31.47
CA ARG A 2 -8.11 19.06 -31.44
C ARG A 2 -8.08 17.75 -30.66
N ARG A 3 -7.68 16.67 -31.32
CA ARG A 3 -7.49 15.34 -30.73
C ARG A 3 -6.17 15.36 -29.95
N PHE A 4 -6.21 15.22 -28.64
CA PHE A 4 -5.01 14.94 -27.83
C PHE A 4 -4.67 13.45 -27.96
N LEU A 5 -3.46 13.18 -28.43
CA LEU A 5 -2.86 11.86 -28.56
C LEU A 5 -2.39 11.42 -27.17
N GLY A 6 -3.13 10.51 -26.53
CA GLY A 6 -2.68 9.88 -25.28
C GLY A 6 -1.54 8.92 -25.57
N VAL A 7 -0.36 9.16 -24.99
CA VAL A 7 0.74 8.20 -25.00
C VAL A 7 0.47 7.18 -23.90
N VAL A 8 -0.02 6.00 -24.29
CA VAL A 8 -0.06 4.82 -23.42
C VAL A 8 1.23 4.04 -23.67
N VAL A 9 2.18 4.09 -22.75
CA VAL A 9 3.32 3.18 -22.75
C VAL A 9 2.85 1.85 -22.17
N ALA A 10 2.48 0.92 -23.04
CA ALA A 10 2.20 -0.46 -22.65
C ALA A 10 3.52 -1.24 -22.54
N LEU A 11 4.07 -1.32 -21.34
CA LEU A 11 5.14 -2.27 -21.01
C LEU A 11 4.55 -3.68 -20.88
N PHE A 12 4.60 -4.45 -21.95
CA PHE A 12 4.39 -5.90 -21.89
C PHE A 12 5.65 -6.55 -21.31
N ALA A 13 5.64 -6.81 -20.00
CA ALA A 13 6.62 -7.72 -19.41
C ALA A 13 6.20 -9.17 -19.72
N LEU A 14 7.04 -9.89 -20.46
CA LEU A 14 6.98 -11.35 -20.51
C LEU A 14 7.20 -11.89 -19.09
N SER A 15 6.17 -12.51 -18.51
CA SER A 15 6.29 -13.26 -17.25
C SER A 15 7.07 -14.55 -17.50
N PHE A 16 8.40 -14.49 -17.51
CA PHE A 16 9.20 -15.65 -17.15
C PHE A 16 8.93 -15.96 -15.68
N GLY A 17 8.84 -17.24 -15.31
CA GLY A 17 8.51 -17.71 -13.97
C GLY A 17 9.54 -17.26 -12.93
N VAL A 18 9.45 -16.01 -12.50
CA VAL A 18 10.15 -15.49 -11.33
C VAL A 18 9.46 -16.11 -10.13
N SER A 19 10.23 -16.88 -9.34
CA SER A 19 9.74 -17.38 -8.06
C SER A 19 9.35 -16.19 -7.20
N ALA A 20 8.21 -16.26 -6.52
CA ALA A 20 7.74 -15.17 -5.69
C ALA A 20 8.80 -14.84 -4.63
N GLN A 21 9.09 -13.55 -4.46
CA GLN A 21 9.96 -13.05 -3.41
C GLN A 21 9.13 -12.89 -2.13
N THR A 22 8.58 -14.00 -1.63
CA THR A 22 7.81 -14.04 -0.39
C THR A 22 8.72 -13.64 0.78
N PRO A 23 8.30 -12.70 1.66
CA PRO A 23 9.19 -12.14 2.66
C PRO A 23 9.55 -13.15 3.75
N ASN A 24 10.84 -13.49 3.83
CA ASN A 24 11.39 -14.32 4.89
C ASN A 24 11.75 -13.45 6.11
N ASN A 25 11.04 -13.66 7.22
CA ASN A 25 11.20 -12.88 8.44
C ASN A 25 12.60 -12.93 9.03
N ASP A 26 13.22 -14.11 9.06
CA ASP A 26 14.53 -14.30 9.69
C ASP A 26 15.62 -13.63 8.85
N THR A 27 15.55 -13.78 7.52
CA THR A 27 16.46 -13.12 6.58
C THR A 27 16.31 -11.60 6.65
N ILE A 28 15.07 -11.09 6.60
CA ILE A 28 14.82 -9.65 6.69
C ILE A 28 15.37 -9.11 8.01
N LEU A 29 15.00 -9.73 9.14
CA LEU A 29 15.45 -9.26 10.46
C LEU A 29 16.97 -9.27 10.60
N ALA A 30 17.64 -10.35 10.17
CA ALA A 30 19.10 -10.45 10.22
C ALA A 30 19.78 -9.34 9.38
N ASN A 31 19.25 -9.07 8.19
CA ASN A 31 19.83 -8.09 7.28
C ASN A 31 19.58 -6.64 7.72
N ILE A 32 18.40 -6.33 8.25
CA ILE A 32 18.01 -4.96 8.60
C ILE A 32 18.58 -4.49 9.94
N THR A 33 19.02 -5.42 10.81
CA THR A 33 19.60 -5.12 12.13
C THR A 33 21.12 -5.09 12.14
N ASN A 34 21.76 -5.72 11.16
CA ASN A 34 23.22 -5.71 11.02
C ASN A 34 23.72 -4.39 10.43
N VAL A 35 24.52 -3.63 11.19
CA VAL A 35 25.08 -2.33 10.78
C VAL A 35 26.00 -2.43 9.55
N ASP A 36 26.67 -3.58 9.38
CA ASP A 36 27.57 -3.83 8.25
C ASP A 36 26.83 -4.32 7.00
N SER A 37 25.52 -4.60 7.12
CA SER A 37 24.70 -5.02 5.99
C SER A 37 24.41 -3.83 5.05
N PRO A 38 24.49 -3.99 3.73
CA PRO A 38 24.01 -2.98 2.79
C PRO A 38 22.50 -2.72 2.92
N LEU A 39 21.79 -3.62 3.62
CA LEU A 39 20.36 -3.58 3.86
C LEU A 39 20.00 -3.11 5.28
N TYR A 40 20.97 -2.54 6.02
CA TYR A 40 20.74 -1.97 7.34
C TYR A 40 19.62 -0.92 7.31
N TYR A 41 18.59 -1.08 8.16
CA TYR A 41 17.35 -0.32 8.04
C TYR A 41 17.53 1.20 8.05
N PRO A 42 18.27 1.81 9.00
CA PRO A 42 18.46 3.25 9.03
C PRO A 42 19.07 3.80 7.74
N ASN A 43 20.02 3.08 7.13
CA ASN A 43 20.64 3.51 5.87
C ASN A 43 19.66 3.43 4.70
N LEU A 44 18.85 2.36 4.63
CA LEU A 44 17.81 2.24 3.60
C LEU A 44 16.76 3.35 3.75
N MET A 45 16.31 3.64 4.97
CA MET A 45 15.34 4.70 5.23
C MET A 45 15.91 6.08 4.90
N LEU A 46 17.17 6.37 5.25
CA LEU A 46 17.82 7.63 4.89
C LEU A 46 17.87 7.84 3.38
N ARG A 47 18.27 6.81 2.62
CA ARG A 47 18.30 6.84 1.15
C ARG A 47 16.89 7.02 0.55
N TYR A 48 15.90 6.31 1.11
CA TYR A 48 14.50 6.46 0.71
C TYR A 48 14.00 7.90 0.92
N MET A 49 14.27 8.50 2.08
CA MET A 49 13.88 9.88 2.37
C MET A 49 14.63 10.91 1.53
N ALA A 50 15.86 10.61 1.12
CA ALA A 50 16.65 11.46 0.22
C ALA A 50 16.15 11.42 -1.24
N GLY A 51 15.27 10.47 -1.58
CA GLY A 51 14.82 10.27 -2.95
C GLY A 51 15.77 9.45 -3.80
N ASP A 52 16.69 8.70 -3.20
CA ASP A 52 17.70 7.94 -3.93
C ASP A 52 17.08 6.81 -4.75
N GLU A 53 17.80 6.36 -5.77
CA GLU A 53 17.46 5.12 -6.46
C GLU A 53 17.71 3.93 -5.53
N MET A 54 16.77 2.99 -5.54
CA MET A 54 16.82 1.78 -4.72
C MET A 54 16.54 0.55 -5.58
N THR A 55 17.22 -0.54 -5.28
CA THR A 55 17.02 -1.83 -5.94
C THR A 55 15.75 -2.52 -5.44
N ALA A 56 15.29 -3.55 -6.15
CA ALA A 56 14.14 -4.35 -5.70
C ALA A 56 14.40 -5.04 -4.35
N GLU A 57 15.64 -5.48 -4.11
CA GLU A 57 16.03 -6.09 -2.83
C GLU A 57 16.04 -5.08 -1.68
N GLU A 58 16.51 -3.85 -1.94
CA GLU A 58 16.48 -2.76 -0.97
C GLU A 58 15.04 -2.37 -0.60
N TYR A 59 14.13 -2.25 -1.59
CA TYR A 59 12.71 -2.05 -1.31
C TYR A 59 12.10 -3.21 -0.53
N HIS A 60 12.46 -4.45 -0.84
CA HIS A 60 11.96 -5.64 -0.14
C HIS A 60 12.30 -5.58 1.35
N HIS A 61 13.56 -5.29 1.68
CA HIS A 61 14.01 -5.19 3.07
C HIS A 61 13.49 -3.94 3.77
N LEU A 62 13.40 -2.80 3.07
CA LEU A 62 12.87 -1.57 3.63
C LEU A 62 11.37 -1.68 3.94
N TYR A 63 10.57 -2.14 2.98
CA TYR A 63 9.11 -2.22 3.11
C TYR A 63 8.70 -3.25 4.16
N TYR A 64 9.20 -4.48 4.07
CA TYR A 64 8.84 -5.52 5.05
C TYR A 64 9.58 -5.37 6.38
N GLY A 65 10.77 -4.78 6.37
CA GLY A 65 11.53 -4.44 7.58
C GLY A 65 10.88 -3.33 8.41
N TYR A 66 9.99 -2.53 7.82
CA TYR A 66 9.23 -1.51 8.55
C TYR A 66 8.45 -2.13 9.71
N ALA A 67 7.94 -3.35 9.55
CA ALA A 67 7.16 -4.04 10.58
C ALA A 67 7.92 -4.27 11.90
N TYR A 68 9.26 -4.22 11.88
CA TYR A 68 10.12 -4.36 13.05
C TYR A 68 10.49 -3.03 13.72
N GLN A 69 10.08 -1.90 13.14
CA GLN A 69 10.45 -0.58 13.65
C GLN A 69 9.49 -0.11 14.75
N PRO A 70 9.97 0.61 15.77
CA PRO A 70 9.11 1.15 16.84
C PRO A 70 8.02 2.11 16.32
N SER A 71 8.27 2.78 15.19
CA SER A 71 7.30 3.67 14.54
C SER A 71 6.18 2.93 13.82
N TYR A 72 6.30 1.62 13.59
CA TYR A 72 5.27 0.85 12.91
C TYR A 72 4.07 0.58 13.84
N LYS A 73 3.07 1.44 13.67
CA LYS A 73 1.82 1.47 14.43
C LYS A 73 0.61 1.43 13.48
N PRO A 74 0.40 0.32 12.75
CA PRO A 74 -0.59 0.24 11.66
C PRO A 74 -2.05 0.28 12.13
N LEU A 75 -2.30 0.18 13.44
CA LEU A 75 -3.61 0.24 14.07
C LEU A 75 -3.89 1.59 14.75
N GLU A 76 -2.91 2.50 14.78
CA GLU A 76 -3.12 3.88 15.25
C GLU A 76 -3.73 4.72 14.13
N THR A 77 -4.50 5.73 14.52
CA THR A 77 -5.08 6.69 13.56
C THR A 77 -4.00 7.60 13.01
N ASN A 78 -4.02 7.82 11.70
CA ASN A 78 -3.18 8.81 11.04
C ASN A 78 -4.00 10.08 10.80
N ASP A 79 -3.99 11.01 11.77
CA ASP A 79 -4.77 12.25 11.67
C ASP A 79 -4.30 13.15 10.53
N ALA A 80 -3.01 13.10 10.16
CA ALA A 80 -2.49 13.82 9.01
C ALA A 80 -3.11 13.30 7.69
N MET A 81 -3.45 12.02 7.60
CA MET A 81 -4.19 11.48 6.45
C MET A 81 -5.60 12.09 6.33
N ASN A 82 -6.29 12.37 7.45
CA ASN A 82 -7.58 13.07 7.43
C ASN A 82 -7.42 14.48 6.84
N ARG A 83 -6.32 15.17 7.17
CA ARG A 83 -5.99 16.47 6.56
C ARG A 83 -5.75 16.35 5.06
N VAL A 84 -4.99 15.35 4.60
CA VAL A 84 -4.79 15.07 3.16
C VAL A 84 -6.14 14.89 2.46
N GLN A 85 -7.02 14.05 3.01
CA GLN A 85 -8.35 13.80 2.43
C GLN A 85 -9.21 15.07 2.35
N ASN A 86 -9.20 15.91 3.39
CA ASN A 86 -9.93 17.17 3.41
C ASN A 86 -9.43 18.16 2.34
N ILE A 87 -8.11 18.26 2.16
CA ILE A 87 -7.52 19.11 1.11
C ILE A 87 -7.91 18.56 -0.27
N MET A 88 -7.74 17.26 -0.51
CA MET A 88 -8.08 16.62 -1.77
C MET A 88 -9.57 16.77 -2.14
N ALA A 89 -10.48 16.76 -1.16
CA ALA A 89 -11.91 16.91 -1.39
C ALA A 89 -12.32 18.31 -1.89
N ARG A 90 -11.54 19.34 -1.56
CA ARG A 90 -11.79 20.74 -1.98
C ARG A 90 -10.87 21.23 -3.10
N LEU A 91 -9.83 20.46 -3.42
CA LEU A 91 -8.81 20.85 -4.40
C LEU A 91 -9.42 21.00 -5.79
N GLN A 92 -9.17 22.14 -6.43
CA GLN A 92 -9.49 22.34 -7.85
C GLN A 92 -8.41 21.68 -8.71
N ILE A 93 -8.58 20.39 -9.02
CA ILE A 93 -7.54 19.57 -9.69
C ILE A 93 -7.09 20.16 -11.04
N ASP A 94 -8.00 20.79 -11.78
CA ASP A 94 -7.70 21.37 -13.10
C ASP A 94 -6.93 22.71 -13.01
N THR A 95 -7.11 23.44 -11.91
CA THR A 95 -6.52 24.78 -11.70
C THR A 95 -6.15 25.00 -10.22
N PRO A 96 -5.25 24.18 -9.65
CA PRO A 96 -4.92 24.29 -8.24
C PRO A 96 -4.07 25.54 -8.00
N SER A 97 -4.29 26.23 -6.87
CA SER A 97 -3.42 27.34 -6.48
C SER A 97 -2.08 26.82 -5.94
N VAL A 98 -1.02 27.62 -6.01
CA VAL A 98 0.28 27.28 -5.41
C VAL A 98 0.13 26.98 -3.91
N SER A 99 -0.68 27.78 -3.20
CA SER A 99 -0.95 27.57 -1.78
C SER A 99 -1.65 26.23 -1.51
N ASP A 100 -2.57 25.79 -2.36
CA ASP A 100 -3.23 24.49 -2.18
C ASP A 100 -2.25 23.34 -2.38
N ILE A 101 -1.33 23.46 -3.34
CA ILE A 101 -0.30 22.45 -3.60
C ILE A 101 0.72 22.38 -2.46
N ASP A 102 1.18 23.52 -1.95
CA ASP A 102 2.10 23.57 -0.81
C ASP A 102 1.47 22.97 0.46
N GLU A 103 0.18 23.27 0.69
CA GLU A 103 -0.56 22.69 1.82
C GLU A 103 -0.72 21.17 1.66
N LEU A 104 -1.02 20.70 0.44
CA LEU A 104 -1.16 19.28 0.13
C LEU A 104 0.17 18.53 0.36
N ILE A 105 1.29 19.09 -0.12
CA ILE A 105 2.62 18.51 0.09
C ILE A 105 2.91 18.41 1.59
N ALA A 106 2.72 19.49 2.35
CA ALA A 106 2.96 19.50 3.79
C ALA A 106 2.10 18.46 4.54
N ALA A 107 0.82 18.34 4.18
CA ALA A 107 -0.08 17.35 4.77
C ALA A 107 0.34 15.91 4.42
N CYS A 108 0.75 15.65 3.18
CA CYS A 108 1.24 14.35 2.76
C CYS A 108 2.54 13.95 3.48
N ILE A 109 3.50 14.86 3.62
CA ILE A 109 4.76 14.60 4.35
C ILE A 109 4.48 14.27 5.82
N ALA A 110 3.57 15.00 6.47
CA ALA A 110 3.14 14.66 7.84
C ALA A 110 2.46 13.29 7.91
N ALA A 111 1.62 12.93 6.94
CA ALA A 111 0.97 11.62 6.89
C ALA A 111 1.97 10.47 6.66
N MET A 112 3.08 10.72 5.97
CA MET A 112 4.15 9.75 5.75
C MET A 112 4.94 9.40 7.02
N GLU A 113 4.87 10.20 8.09
CA GLU A 113 5.51 9.83 9.37
C GLU A 113 4.93 8.54 9.96
N HIS A 114 3.64 8.28 9.71
CA HIS A 114 2.96 7.06 10.11
C HIS A 114 3.01 5.96 9.05
N ASP A 115 2.86 6.33 7.77
CA ASP A 115 2.82 5.41 6.65
C ASP A 115 3.73 5.86 5.49
N PRO A 116 5.05 5.72 5.64
CA PRO A 116 6.02 6.20 4.65
C PRO A 116 5.96 5.44 3.32
N PHE A 117 5.25 4.31 3.27
CA PHE A 117 5.13 3.44 2.11
C PHE A 117 3.73 3.43 1.50
N SER A 118 2.84 4.33 1.94
CA SER A 118 1.49 4.44 1.38
C SER A 118 1.52 4.73 -0.13
N PRO A 119 1.05 3.81 -1.00
CA PRO A 119 1.02 4.10 -2.43
C PRO A 119 0.08 5.28 -2.76
N THR A 120 -0.98 5.49 -1.97
CA THR A 120 -1.83 6.68 -2.08
C THR A 120 -1.05 7.98 -1.83
N LEU A 121 -0.33 8.09 -0.71
CA LEU A 121 0.44 9.31 -0.41
C LEU A 121 1.54 9.55 -1.44
N LEU A 122 2.25 8.50 -1.85
CA LEU A 122 3.28 8.59 -2.90
C LEU A 122 2.68 9.10 -4.22
N ASN A 123 1.52 8.57 -4.64
CA ASN A 123 0.85 9.02 -5.86
C ASN A 123 0.37 10.48 -5.78
N ILE A 124 -0.13 10.91 -4.62
CA ILE A 124 -0.51 12.32 -4.40
C ILE A 124 0.71 13.24 -4.48
N LEU A 125 1.84 12.84 -3.89
CA LEU A 125 3.08 13.62 -3.95
C LEU A 125 3.65 13.69 -5.37
N VAL A 126 3.55 12.63 -6.18
CA VAL A 126 3.89 12.69 -7.61
C VAL A 126 3.09 13.77 -8.31
N TYR A 127 1.76 13.78 -8.12
CA TYR A 127 0.90 14.82 -8.69
C TYR A 127 1.25 16.23 -8.18
N ALA A 128 1.44 16.39 -6.87
CA ALA A 128 1.68 17.68 -6.24
C ALA A 128 3.01 18.30 -6.68
N TYR A 129 4.11 17.54 -6.63
CA TYR A 129 5.42 18.01 -7.11
C TYR A 129 5.44 18.25 -8.61
N GLY A 130 4.77 17.40 -9.40
CA GLY A 130 4.63 17.60 -10.84
C GLY A 130 3.90 18.89 -11.19
N THR A 131 2.87 19.23 -10.40
CA THR A 131 2.11 20.48 -10.51
C THR A 131 2.92 21.70 -10.06
N ALA A 132 3.72 21.56 -8.99
CA ALA A 132 4.64 22.60 -8.52
C ALA A 132 5.86 22.83 -9.44
N GLY A 133 6.08 21.94 -10.42
CA GLY A 133 7.23 21.99 -11.32
C GLY A 133 8.53 21.40 -10.75
N ASP A 134 8.48 20.77 -9.59
CA ASP A 134 9.63 20.09 -8.96
C ASP A 134 9.84 18.70 -9.56
N LYS A 135 10.51 18.67 -10.72
CA LYS A 135 10.75 17.43 -11.49
C LYS A 135 11.66 16.42 -10.79
N VAL A 136 12.52 16.88 -9.88
CA VAL A 136 13.43 16.01 -9.13
C VAL A 136 12.62 15.19 -8.13
N ARG A 137 11.78 15.85 -7.32
CA ARG A 137 10.94 15.14 -6.35
C ARG A 137 9.83 14.35 -7.01
N GLU A 138 9.19 14.87 -8.06
CA GLU A 138 8.19 14.12 -8.84
C GLU A 138 8.76 12.76 -9.28
N ALA A 139 9.97 12.75 -9.87
CA ALA A 139 10.62 11.52 -10.31
C ALA A 139 11.00 10.59 -9.15
N ALA A 140 11.49 11.13 -8.03
CA ALA A 140 11.82 10.35 -6.85
C ALA A 140 10.59 9.64 -6.26
N TYR A 141 9.49 10.37 -6.03
CA TYR A 141 8.24 9.79 -5.51
C TYR A 141 7.61 8.80 -6.49
N ALA A 142 7.72 9.02 -7.81
CA ALA A 142 7.25 8.08 -8.80
C ALA A 142 8.05 6.76 -8.78
N ARG A 143 9.37 6.86 -8.58
CA ARG A 143 10.24 5.68 -8.39
C ARG A 143 9.87 4.93 -7.11
N HIS A 144 9.64 5.63 -5.99
CA HIS A 144 9.22 5.01 -4.73
C HIS A 144 7.87 4.32 -4.85
N LEU A 145 6.88 4.96 -5.48
CA LEU A 145 5.57 4.36 -5.76
C LEU A 145 5.73 3.05 -6.54
N ALA A 146 6.50 3.09 -7.63
CA ALA A 146 6.77 1.91 -8.45
C ALA A 146 7.52 0.82 -7.67
N GLY A 147 8.45 1.19 -6.78
CA GLY A 147 9.20 0.29 -5.93
C GLY A 147 8.31 -0.45 -4.92
N VAL A 148 7.46 0.28 -4.20
CA VAL A 148 6.52 -0.30 -3.22
C VAL A 148 5.52 -1.22 -3.90
N LEU A 149 4.88 -0.77 -4.99
CA LEU A 149 3.90 -1.59 -5.73
C LEU A 149 4.52 -2.88 -6.26
N ARG A 150 5.75 -2.80 -6.77
CA ARG A 150 6.51 -3.97 -7.23
C ARG A 150 6.85 -4.91 -6.08
N CYS A 151 7.23 -4.40 -4.92
CA CYS A 151 7.51 -5.21 -3.74
C CYS A 151 6.27 -6.04 -3.33
N ILE A 152 5.09 -5.42 -3.31
CA ILE A 152 3.81 -6.10 -3.03
C ILE A 152 3.55 -7.17 -4.10
N GLU A 153 3.64 -6.81 -5.39
CA GLU A 153 3.38 -7.72 -6.52
C GLU A 153 4.34 -8.92 -6.57
N GLN A 154 5.61 -8.74 -6.18
CA GLN A 154 6.61 -9.80 -6.21
C GLN A 154 6.49 -10.78 -5.04
N SER A 155 5.82 -10.39 -3.95
CA SER A 155 5.71 -11.23 -2.75
C SER A 155 4.80 -12.46 -2.90
N GLY A 156 3.91 -12.44 -3.89
CA GLY A 156 3.02 -13.53 -4.26
C GLY A 156 2.12 -13.13 -5.43
N ASP A 157 1.55 -14.11 -6.14
CA ASP A 157 0.69 -13.83 -7.30
C ASP A 157 -0.70 -13.27 -6.92
N GLY A 158 -1.07 -13.39 -5.64
CA GLY A 158 -2.35 -12.99 -5.09
C GLY A 158 -3.55 -13.78 -5.65
N LEU A 159 -3.34 -14.85 -6.42
CA LEU A 159 -4.41 -15.59 -7.09
C LEU A 159 -5.02 -16.69 -6.21
N LYS A 160 -4.31 -17.10 -5.17
CA LYS A 160 -4.72 -18.14 -4.22
C LYS A 160 -4.34 -17.71 -2.80
N GLU A 161 -5.06 -18.24 -1.81
CA GLU A 161 -4.74 -18.01 -0.40
C GLU A 161 -3.31 -18.42 -0.03
N ARG A 162 -2.77 -19.47 -0.66
CA ARG A 162 -1.41 -19.97 -0.42
C ARG A 162 -0.29 -19.17 -1.11
N THR A 163 -0.65 -18.24 -1.99
CA THR A 163 0.28 -17.35 -2.69
C THR A 163 -0.23 -15.90 -2.61
N PRO A 164 -0.54 -15.40 -1.40
CA PRO A 164 -1.09 -14.06 -1.25
C PRO A 164 0.00 -13.00 -1.50
N MET A 165 -0.41 -11.79 -1.87
CA MET A 165 0.50 -10.64 -1.82
C MET A 165 0.61 -10.15 -0.37
N HIS A 166 1.83 -9.95 0.13
CA HIS A 166 2.09 -9.52 1.51
C HIS A 166 2.08 -7.99 1.62
N ILE A 167 1.30 -7.48 2.58
CA ILE A 167 1.12 -6.04 2.82
C ILE A 167 1.48 -5.66 4.26
N THR A 168 1.90 -4.41 4.45
CA THR A 168 2.22 -3.84 5.77
C THR A 168 1.14 -2.91 6.30
N MET A 169 0.18 -2.48 5.47
CA MET A 169 -1.00 -1.73 5.88
C MET A 169 -2.22 -2.24 5.09
N PHE A 170 -3.42 -2.21 5.67
CA PHE A 170 -4.64 -2.69 4.99
C PHE A 170 -4.91 -1.93 3.68
N SER A 171 -4.66 -0.62 3.69
CA SER A 171 -4.76 0.25 2.51
C SER A 171 -3.87 -0.22 1.36
N HIS A 172 -2.67 -0.75 1.63
CA HIS A 172 -1.70 -1.07 0.57
C HIS A 172 -2.21 -2.09 -0.45
N GLY A 173 -3.01 -3.07 -0.02
CA GLY A 173 -3.62 -4.04 -0.94
C GLY A 173 -4.66 -3.38 -1.86
N LEU A 174 -5.46 -2.48 -1.30
CA LEU A 174 -6.47 -1.73 -2.05
C LEU A 174 -5.82 -0.71 -3.00
N ASP A 175 -4.79 -0.01 -2.53
CA ASP A 175 -4.01 0.94 -3.31
C ASP A 175 -3.28 0.25 -4.47
N TYR A 176 -2.75 -0.96 -4.23
CA TYR A 176 -2.21 -1.80 -5.29
C TYR A 176 -3.25 -2.10 -6.37
N MET A 177 -4.47 -2.50 -5.98
CA MET A 177 -5.55 -2.74 -6.93
C MET A 177 -5.94 -1.46 -7.70
N ALA A 178 -6.06 -0.33 -7.01
CA ALA A 178 -6.36 0.96 -7.61
C ALA A 178 -5.28 1.39 -8.62
N SER A 179 -4.00 1.17 -8.31
CA SER A 179 -2.86 1.46 -9.21
C SER A 179 -2.93 0.69 -10.54
N LYS A 180 -3.56 -0.49 -10.54
CA LYS A 180 -3.79 -1.33 -11.74
C LYS A 180 -5.12 -1.02 -12.42
N GLY A 181 -5.84 0.03 -12.00
CA GLY A 181 -7.16 0.38 -12.48
C GLY A 181 -8.22 -0.69 -12.18
N ILE A 182 -8.06 -1.43 -11.08
CA ILE A 182 -8.98 -2.50 -10.67
C ILE A 182 -9.93 -1.95 -9.63
N LYS A 183 -11.21 -1.87 -10.01
CA LYS A 183 -12.30 -1.65 -9.05
C LYS A 183 -12.55 -2.91 -8.23
N TYR A 184 -12.83 -2.74 -6.95
CA TYR A 184 -13.02 -3.83 -6.00
C TYR A 184 -14.26 -3.63 -5.14
N LEU A 185 -14.77 -4.74 -4.60
CA LEU A 185 -15.83 -4.73 -3.58
C LEU A 185 -15.20 -4.90 -2.19
N LYS A 186 -16.04 -4.87 -1.15
CA LYS A 186 -15.63 -5.12 0.23
C LYS A 186 -14.90 -6.46 0.36
N GLY A 187 -13.71 -6.41 0.95
CA GLY A 187 -12.90 -7.59 1.23
C GLY A 187 -13.51 -8.50 2.30
N ARG A 188 -13.03 -9.75 2.32
CA ARG A 188 -13.52 -10.83 3.18
C ARG A 188 -12.34 -11.55 3.81
N ILE A 189 -12.34 -11.66 5.13
CA ILE A 189 -11.34 -12.45 5.85
C ILE A 189 -11.55 -13.92 5.51
N ILE A 190 -10.52 -14.55 4.93
CA ILE A 190 -10.54 -15.96 4.54
C ILE A 190 -9.90 -16.83 5.63
N SER A 191 -8.82 -16.34 6.23
CA SER A 191 -8.14 -17.03 7.32
C SER A 191 -7.58 -16.05 8.35
N ARG A 192 -6.71 -16.51 9.27
CA ARG A 192 -6.18 -15.65 10.34
C ARG A 192 -5.31 -14.51 9.81
N THR A 193 -4.67 -14.72 8.65
CA THR A 193 -3.70 -13.78 8.08
C THR A 193 -4.06 -13.32 6.68
N VAL A 194 -5.06 -13.92 6.02
CA VAL A 194 -5.37 -13.64 4.62
C VAL A 194 -6.77 -13.05 4.44
N GLU A 195 -6.84 -11.93 3.73
CA GLU A 195 -8.05 -11.33 3.20
C GLU A 195 -8.16 -11.58 1.70
N PHE A 196 -9.38 -11.84 1.22
CA PHE A 196 -9.70 -11.84 -0.20
C PHE A 196 -10.47 -10.58 -0.57
N VAL A 197 -9.94 -9.81 -1.52
CA VAL A 197 -10.57 -8.61 -2.06
C VAL A 197 -11.11 -8.93 -3.46
N PRO A 198 -12.44 -9.07 -3.61
CA PRO A 198 -13.05 -9.36 -4.90
C PRO A 198 -12.97 -8.16 -5.86
N PHE A 199 -12.84 -8.44 -7.15
CA PHE A 199 -13.03 -7.44 -8.19
C PHE A 199 -14.51 -7.07 -8.28
N ASP A 200 -14.79 -5.81 -8.60
CA ASP A 200 -16.14 -5.33 -8.94
C ASP A 200 -16.69 -6.06 -10.18
N PHE A 201 -15.81 -6.21 -11.19
CA PHE A 201 -16.07 -7.01 -12.38
C PHE A 201 -15.01 -8.11 -12.54
N PRO A 202 -15.40 -9.39 -12.70
CA PRO A 202 -14.46 -10.49 -12.90
C PRO A 202 -13.55 -10.24 -14.10
N ARG A 203 -12.26 -10.59 -13.97
CA ARG A 203 -11.28 -10.50 -15.05
C ARG A 203 -10.86 -11.90 -15.45
N LYS A 204 -11.35 -12.37 -16.61
CA LYS A 204 -11.17 -13.76 -17.07
C LYS A 204 -11.66 -14.74 -15.98
N ARG A 205 -10.78 -15.63 -15.49
CA ARG A 205 -11.07 -16.60 -14.43
C ARG A 205 -10.68 -16.12 -13.02
N VAL A 206 -10.17 -14.90 -12.88
CA VAL A 206 -9.74 -14.32 -11.60
C VAL A 206 -10.86 -13.44 -11.04
N LYS A 207 -11.25 -13.70 -9.79
CA LYS A 207 -12.37 -13.05 -9.12
C LYS A 207 -11.94 -11.95 -8.13
N GLY A 208 -10.65 -11.86 -7.83
CA GLY A 208 -10.12 -11.03 -6.77
C GLY A 208 -8.67 -11.37 -6.48
N TYR A 209 -8.08 -10.65 -5.53
CA TYR A 209 -6.75 -10.94 -5.01
C TYR A 209 -6.79 -11.34 -3.54
N TYR A 210 -5.82 -12.16 -3.14
CA TYR A 210 -5.54 -12.52 -1.76
C TYR A 210 -4.38 -11.69 -1.24
N PHE A 211 -4.56 -11.09 -0.05
CA PHE A 211 -3.54 -10.31 0.63
C PHE A 211 -3.26 -10.88 2.01
N ASP A 212 -1.98 -11.09 2.32
CA ASP A 212 -1.54 -11.45 3.67
C ASP A 212 -1.29 -10.17 4.47
N TYR A 213 -2.09 -10.01 5.53
CA TYR A 213 -2.05 -8.88 6.45
C TYR A 213 -1.37 -9.24 7.78
N SER A 214 -0.70 -10.39 7.89
CA SER A 214 -0.18 -10.91 9.17
C SER A 214 0.67 -9.90 9.94
N ARG A 215 1.51 -9.13 9.23
CA ARG A 215 2.42 -8.12 9.80
C ARG A 215 1.71 -6.99 10.53
N ILE A 216 0.48 -6.65 10.11
CA ILE A 216 -0.31 -5.57 10.71
C ILE A 216 -0.56 -5.80 12.21
N TYR A 217 -0.59 -7.06 12.63
CA TYR A 217 -0.88 -7.42 14.01
C TYR A 217 0.36 -7.73 14.87
N TRP A 218 1.57 -7.52 14.36
CA TRP A 218 2.80 -7.81 15.11
C TRP A 218 2.99 -6.85 16.29
N ASN A 219 2.75 -5.56 16.09
CA ASN A 219 2.86 -4.52 17.11
C ASN A 219 1.47 -4.09 17.63
N LYS A 220 0.60 -5.06 17.86
CA LYS A 220 -0.76 -4.81 18.31
C LYS A 220 -0.75 -4.13 19.71
N PRO A 221 -1.43 -2.98 19.90
CA PRO A 221 -1.57 -2.36 21.22
C PRO A 221 -2.20 -3.33 22.24
N GLU A 222 -1.71 -3.33 23.48
CA GLU A 222 -2.19 -4.24 24.54
C GLU A 222 -3.71 -4.12 24.78
N ASN A 223 -4.27 -2.91 24.58
CA ASN A 223 -5.69 -2.62 24.74
C ASN A 223 -6.57 -2.94 23.52
N TYR A 224 -6.00 -3.46 22.42
CA TYR A 224 -6.78 -3.73 21.21
C TYR A 224 -7.62 -5.02 21.39
N THR A 225 -8.92 -4.85 21.54
CA THR A 225 -9.88 -5.95 21.61
C THR A 225 -10.50 -6.21 20.24
N PHE A 226 -10.52 -7.47 19.81
CA PHE A 226 -11.24 -7.85 18.59
C PHE A 226 -12.74 -7.66 18.82
N LYS A 227 -13.30 -6.55 18.34
CA LYS A 227 -14.75 -6.41 18.21
C LYS A 227 -15.21 -7.25 17.02
N ARG A 228 -15.34 -8.56 17.23
CA ARG A 228 -16.22 -9.35 16.36
C ARG A 228 -17.63 -8.92 16.72
N GLU A 229 -18.37 -8.36 15.76
CA GLU A 229 -19.82 -8.45 15.84
C GLU A 229 -20.13 -9.94 15.97
N ARG A 230 -20.56 -10.37 17.16
CA ARG A 230 -21.08 -11.71 17.34
C ARG A 230 -22.37 -11.76 16.52
N THR A 231 -22.27 -12.19 15.27
CA THR A 231 -23.45 -12.73 14.59
C THR A 231 -23.75 -14.05 15.30
N TRP A 232 -24.62 -13.98 16.30
CA TRP A 232 -25.30 -15.15 16.85
C TRP A 232 -26.24 -15.67 15.75
N GLN A 233 -25.67 -16.37 14.77
CA GLN A 233 -26.43 -17.18 13.82
C GLN A 233 -26.00 -18.63 14.00
N PHE A 234 -26.50 -19.24 15.07
CA PHE A 234 -26.67 -20.69 15.07
C PHE A 234 -27.87 -20.98 14.17
N ASN A 235 -27.59 -21.39 12.93
CA ASN A 235 -28.53 -21.66 11.84
C ASN A 235 -29.26 -20.42 11.29
N ASN A 236 -29.28 -20.27 9.96
CA ASN A 236 -30.03 -19.28 9.17
C ASN A 236 -31.58 -19.41 9.33
N LEU A 237 -32.10 -19.45 10.54
CA LEU A 237 -33.53 -19.45 10.83
C LEU A 237 -33.97 -18.00 11.07
N LYS A 238 -34.74 -17.44 10.13
CA LYS A 238 -35.52 -16.23 10.42
C LYS A 238 -36.56 -16.57 11.50
N PRO A 239 -36.84 -15.68 12.47
CA PRO A 239 -37.94 -15.87 13.40
C PRO A 239 -39.24 -16.03 12.59
N ARG A 240 -40.03 -17.08 12.88
CA ARG A 240 -41.38 -17.21 12.32
C ARG A 240 -42.25 -16.11 12.91
N GLU A 241 -42.82 -15.28 12.05
CA GLU A 241 -43.94 -14.41 12.43
C GLU A 241 -45.17 -15.31 12.60
N TYR A 242 -45.69 -15.38 13.83
CA TYR A 242 -47.01 -15.93 14.09
C TYR A 242 -48.02 -14.80 13.88
N LYS A 243 -49.03 -15.07 13.05
CA LYS A 243 -50.18 -14.18 12.85
C LYS A 243 -51.06 -14.13 14.08
#